data_AF-A0AAV8WWF7-F1
#
_entry.id   AF-A0AAV8WWF7-F1
#
_cell.length_a   1.000
_cell.length_b   1.000
_cell.length_c   1.000
_cell.angle_alpha   90.00
_cell.angle_beta   90.00
_cell.angle_gamma   90.00
#
_symmetry.space_group_name_H-M   'P 1'
#
loop_
_entity.id
_entity.type
_entity.pdbx_description
1 polymer ?
#
loop_
_entity_poly.entity_id
_entity_poly.type
_entity_poly.pdbx_seq_one_letter_code
_entity_poly.pdbx_strand_id
1 'polypeptide(L)'
;MGSLALKDLTEKCTTKYKKISVTKDIILLKNYCHEIANKSLQILEVNLNNVESFKNISEATLALTILINRKRVGDVQYLKLNNYTLPQAVNEEHIILTESERALSKNFKRVVTIGKGSKAVPILIFSGCDKLKIF
;
A
#
# COMPACT_ATOMS: atom_id res chain seq x y z
N MET A 1 -17.62 -9.33 25.07
CA MET A 1 -16.37 -8.73 25.60
C MET A 1 -15.46 -9.86 26.07
N GLY A 2 -14.64 -10.44 25.19
CA GLY A 2 -13.71 -11.51 25.55
C GLY A 2 -12.38 -10.94 26.04
N SER A 3 -11.94 -11.33 27.24
CA SER A 3 -10.72 -10.86 27.91
C SER A 3 -9.47 -11.06 27.06
N LEU A 4 -8.61 -10.03 26.98
CA LEU A 4 -7.30 -10.08 26.34
C LEU A 4 -6.41 -11.18 26.93
N ALA A 5 -6.59 -11.50 28.22
CA ALA A 5 -5.84 -12.53 28.92
C ALA A 5 -6.13 -13.96 28.38
N LEU A 6 -7.37 -14.21 27.92
CA LEU A 6 -7.72 -15.51 27.33
C LEU A 6 -7.06 -15.68 25.95
N LYS A 7 -6.95 -14.59 25.17
CA LYS A 7 -6.22 -14.59 23.91
C LYS A 7 -4.72 -14.84 24.12
N ASP A 8 -4.11 -14.17 25.08
CA ASP A 8 -2.70 -14.37 25.44
C ASP A 8 -2.41 -15.82 25.88
N LEU A 9 -3.29 -16.45 26.66
CA LEU A 9 -3.14 -17.87 27.03
C LEU A 9 -3.26 -18.80 25.82
N THR A 10 -4.21 -18.54 24.91
CA THR A 10 -4.38 -19.36 23.70
C THR A 10 -3.25 -19.17 22.68
N GLU A 11 -2.73 -17.95 22.54
CA GLU A 11 -1.62 -17.63 21.62
C GLU A 11 -0.28 -18.18 22.13
N LYS A 12 -0.03 -18.18 23.45
CA LYS A 12 1.15 -18.81 24.07
C LYS A 12 1.22 -20.32 23.85
N CYS A 13 0.07 -21.00 23.78
CA CYS A 13 0.00 -22.45 23.55
C CYS A 13 0.10 -22.83 22.07
N THR A 14 0.00 -21.89 21.14
CA THR A 14 0.23 -22.16 19.72
C THR A 14 1.72 -22.09 19.39
N THR A 15 2.41 -23.21 19.56
CA THR A 15 3.79 -23.50 19.09
C THR A 15 3.93 -23.48 17.56
N LYS A 16 3.03 -22.81 16.82
CA LYS A 16 3.23 -22.58 15.39
C LYS A 16 4.27 -21.48 15.26
N TYR A 17 5.51 -21.88 14.97
CA TYR A 17 6.56 -20.99 14.50
C TYR A 17 5.95 -20.00 13.51
N LYS A 18 5.88 -18.73 13.92
CA LYS A 18 5.42 -17.64 13.05
C LYS A 18 6.52 -17.44 12.02
N LYS A 19 6.45 -18.20 10.91
CA LYS A 19 7.39 -18.07 9.80
C LYS A 19 7.26 -16.64 9.26
N ILE A 20 8.23 -15.80 9.58
CA ILE A 20 8.31 -14.45 9.06
C ILE A 20 8.55 -14.58 7.56
N SER A 21 7.80 -13.84 6.74
CA SER A 21 8.03 -13.82 5.31
C SER A 21 9.46 -13.37 5.02
N VAL A 22 10.14 -14.14 4.18
CA VAL A 22 11.49 -13.81 3.75
C VAL A 22 11.40 -12.80 2.61
N THR A 23 12.47 -12.06 2.33
CA THR A 23 12.56 -11.15 1.18
C THR A 23 12.13 -11.80 -0.13
N LYS A 24 12.44 -13.10 -0.31
CA LYS A 24 12.03 -13.88 -1.48
C LYS A 24 10.50 -13.94 -1.64
N ASP A 25 9.78 -14.11 -0.53
CA ASP A 25 8.32 -14.18 -0.53
C ASP A 25 7.69 -12.82 -0.88
N ILE A 26 8.30 -11.73 -0.39
CA ILE A 26 7.88 -10.35 -0.71
C ILE A 26 8.08 -10.06 -2.19
N ILE A 27 9.23 -10.45 -2.75
CA ILE A 27 9.52 -10.30 -4.18
C ILE A 27 8.54 -11.11 -5.02
N LEU A 28 8.26 -12.36 -4.63
CA LEU A 28 7.30 -13.22 -5.32
C LEU A 28 5.91 -12.58 -5.36
N LEU A 29 5.42 -12.08 -4.22
CA LEU A 29 4.13 -11.39 -4.15
C LEU A 29 4.11 -10.13 -5.02
N LYS A 30 5.18 -9.32 -4.97
CA LYS A 30 5.30 -8.11 -5.80
C LYS A 30 5.18 -8.45 -7.29
N ASN A 31 5.92 -9.46 -7.75
CA ASN A 31 5.94 -9.87 -9.14
C ASN A 31 4.57 -10.40 -9.57
N TYR A 32 3.94 -11.22 -8.75
CA TYR A 32 2.58 -11.71 -8.99
C TYR A 32 1.56 -10.58 -9.13
N CYS A 33 1.58 -9.59 -8.23
CA CYS A 33 0.71 -8.42 -8.33
C CYS A 33 0.95 -7.63 -9.63
N HIS A 34 2.21 -7.45 -10.03
CA HIS A 34 2.53 -6.78 -11.30
C HIS A 34 2.04 -7.56 -12.52
N GLU A 35 2.20 -8.88 -12.54
CA GLU A 35 1.72 -9.70 -13.65
C GLU A 35 0.20 -9.62 -13.81
N ILE A 36 -0.55 -9.70 -12.70
CA ILE A 36 -2.01 -9.55 -12.73
C ILE A 36 -2.42 -8.15 -13.20
N ALA A 37 -1.78 -7.12 -12.65
CA ALA A 37 -2.08 -5.74 -13.03
C ALA A 37 -1.85 -5.54 -14.53
N ASN A 38 -0.70 -5.96 -15.05
CA ASN A 38 -0.36 -5.81 -16.47
C ASN A 38 -1.31 -6.58 -17.40
N LYS A 39 -1.62 -7.84 -17.09
CA LYS A 39 -2.58 -8.65 -17.87
C LYS A 39 -3.96 -8.00 -17.88
N SER A 40 -4.41 -7.54 -16.72
CA SER A 40 -5.72 -6.90 -16.59
C SER A 40 -5.77 -5.53 -17.29
N LEU A 41 -4.65 -4.80 -17.32
CA LEU A 41 -4.54 -3.53 -18.05
C LEU A 41 -4.69 -3.76 -19.56
N GLN A 42 -3.99 -4.75 -20.11
CA GLN A 42 -4.12 -5.13 -21.52
C GLN A 42 -5.56 -5.51 -21.90
N ILE A 43 -6.29 -6.17 -21.00
CA ILE A 43 -7.70 -6.50 -21.23
C ILE A 43 -8.58 -5.24 -21.21
N LEU A 44 -8.34 -4.32 -20.28
CA LEU A 44 -9.10 -3.06 -20.20
C LEU A 44 -8.83 -2.11 -21.38
N GLU A 45 -7.61 -2.11 -21.93
CA GLU A 45 -7.28 -1.34 -23.14
C GLU A 45 -8.15 -1.74 -24.34
N VAL A 46 -8.53 -3.02 -24.42
CA VAL A 46 -9.42 -3.55 -25.48
C VAL A 46 -10.89 -3.47 -25.08
N ASN A 47 -11.21 -3.72 -23.80
CA ASN A 47 -12.56 -3.73 -23.27
C ASN A 47 -12.65 -3.01 -21.92
N LEU A 48 -12.94 -1.70 -21.98
CA LEU A 48 -13.05 -0.82 -20.82
C LEU A 48 -14.14 -1.23 -19.81
N ASN A 49 -15.16 -1.99 -20.24
CA ASN A 49 -16.28 -2.40 -19.39
C ASN A 49 -16.01 -3.72 -18.65
N ASN A 50 -14.79 -4.27 -18.73
CA ASN A 50 -14.44 -5.49 -18.02
C ASN A 50 -14.25 -5.23 -16.51
N VAL A 51 -15.32 -5.42 -15.74
CA VAL A 51 -15.36 -5.20 -14.29
C VAL A 51 -14.35 -6.05 -13.53
N GLU A 52 -14.13 -7.29 -13.96
CA GLU A 52 -13.17 -8.20 -13.33
C GLU A 52 -11.74 -7.69 -13.44
N SER A 53 -11.35 -7.22 -14.63
CA SER A 53 -10.02 -6.68 -14.89
C SER A 53 -9.79 -5.39 -14.08
N PHE A 54 -10.80 -4.52 -13.98
CA PHE A 54 -10.72 -3.34 -13.12
C PHE A 54 -10.56 -3.70 -11.64
N LYS A 55 -11.30 -4.70 -11.16
CA LYS A 55 -11.16 -5.22 -9.79
C LYS A 55 -9.76 -5.78 -9.54
N ASN A 56 -9.23 -6.58 -10.46
CA ASN A 56 -7.89 -7.17 -10.35
C ASN A 56 -6.79 -6.10 -10.25
N ILE A 57 -6.88 -5.05 -11.07
CA ILE A 57 -5.94 -3.91 -10.99
C ILE A 57 -6.07 -3.19 -9.65
N SER A 58 -7.30 -2.96 -9.19
CA SER A 58 -7.56 -2.27 -7.92
C SER A 58 -7.00 -3.06 -6.73
N GLU A 59 -7.21 -4.37 -6.69
CA GLU A 59 -6.68 -5.25 -5.65
C GLU A 59 -5.15 -5.36 -5.70
N ALA A 60 -4.56 -5.51 -6.89
CA ALA A 60 -3.11 -5.52 -7.05
C ALA A 60 -2.46 -4.19 -6.60
N THR A 61 -3.08 -3.06 -6.96
CA THR A 61 -2.61 -1.73 -6.56
C THR A 61 -2.70 -1.54 -5.05
N LEU A 62 -3.81 -1.97 -4.44
CA LEU A 62 -3.98 -1.93 -2.98
C LEU A 62 -2.94 -2.78 -2.27
N ALA A 63 -2.70 -4.00 -2.75
CA ALA A 63 -1.71 -4.92 -2.17
C ALA A 63 -0.28 -4.33 -2.22
N LEU A 64 0.13 -3.78 -3.37
CA LEU A 64 1.43 -3.12 -3.53
C LEU A 64 1.55 -1.88 -2.64
N THR A 65 0.49 -1.08 -2.52
CA THR A 65 0.45 0.12 -1.67
C THR A 65 0.57 -0.25 -0.19
N ILE A 66 -0.09 -1.32 0.24
CA ILE A 66 0.04 -1.85 1.62
C ILE A 66 1.47 -2.32 1.88
N LEU A 67 2.06 -3.05 0.92
CA LEU A 67 3.38 -3.64 1.04
C LEU A 67 4.47 -2.57 1.18
N ILE A 68 4.45 -1.53 0.34
CA ILE A 68 5.46 -0.48 0.38
C ILE A 68 5.35 0.40 1.63
N ASN A 69 4.12 0.67 2.09
CA ASN A 69 3.89 1.52 3.26
C ASN A 69 3.95 0.75 4.59
N ARG A 70 3.93 -0.60 4.55
CA ARG A 70 3.83 -1.48 5.71
C ARG A 70 2.68 -1.08 6.65
N LYS A 71 1.55 -0.67 6.08
CA LYS A 71 0.35 -0.23 6.82
C LYS A 71 -0.68 -1.35 6.94
N ARG A 72 -1.65 -1.19 7.84
CA ARG A 72 -2.78 -2.12 7.90
C ARG A 72 -3.71 -1.84 6.72
N VAL A 73 -4.43 -2.87 6.27
CA VAL A 73 -5.40 -2.74 5.16
C VAL A 73 -6.39 -1.59 5.39
N GLY A 74 -6.94 -1.45 6.60
CA GLY A 74 -7.88 -0.39 6.93
C GLY A 74 -7.29 1.02 6.95
N ASP A 75 -5.97 1.17 7.04
CA ASP A 75 -5.35 2.49 6.94
C ASP A 75 -5.29 2.96 5.48
N VAL A 76 -5.19 2.03 4.53
CA VAL A 76 -5.02 2.32 3.09
C VAL A 76 -6.34 2.26 2.32
N GLN A 77 -7.20 1.29 2.63
CA GLN A 77 -8.45 1.03 1.90
C GLN A 77 -9.45 2.20 1.99
N TYR A 78 -9.46 2.95 3.10
CA TYR A 78 -10.41 4.05 3.34
C TYR A 78 -9.85 5.43 2.96
N LEU A 79 -8.86 5.47 2.06
CA LEU A 79 -8.31 6.72 1.58
C LEU A 79 -9.35 7.45 0.71
N LYS A 80 -9.75 8.65 1.12
CA LYS A 80 -10.74 9.45 0.37
C LYS A 80 -10.06 10.23 -0.74
N LEU A 81 -10.78 10.48 -1.83
CA LEU A 81 -10.30 11.28 -2.97
C LEU A 81 -9.79 12.67 -2.55
N ASN A 82 -10.47 13.32 -1.59
CA ASN A 82 -10.04 14.62 -1.08
C ASN A 82 -8.63 14.58 -0.49
N ASN A 83 -8.20 13.45 0.10
CA ASN A 83 -6.86 13.34 0.65
C ASN A 83 -5.79 13.41 -0.44
N TYR A 84 -6.10 13.02 -1.68
CA TYR A 84 -5.19 13.11 -2.81
C TYR A 84 -5.05 14.53 -3.36
N THR A 85 -6.08 15.37 -3.24
CA THR A 85 -6.08 16.73 -3.79
C THR A 85 -5.56 17.76 -2.80
N LEU A 86 -5.48 17.43 -1.50
CA LEU A 86 -4.91 18.32 -0.51
C LEU A 86 -3.44 18.65 -0.86
N PRO A 87 -3.06 19.93 -0.84
CA PRO A 87 -1.67 20.31 -1.06
C PRO A 87 -0.80 19.62 -0.01
N GLN A 88 0.33 19.06 -0.45
CA GLN A 88 1.33 18.55 0.48
C GLN A 88 1.75 19.69 1.40
N ALA A 89 1.54 19.53 2.71
CA ALA A 89 2.25 20.36 3.66
C ALA A 89 3.73 20.20 3.34
N VAL A 90 4.40 21.32 3.05
CA VAL A 90 5.83 21.37 2.75
C VAL A 90 6.54 20.80 3.97
N ASN A 91 7.05 19.57 3.86
CA ASN A 91 7.69 18.92 4.99
C ASN A 91 9.15 19.36 5.03
N GLU A 92 9.54 19.94 6.16
CA GLU A 92 10.93 20.24 6.55
C GLU A 92 11.82 18.96 6.60
N GLU A 93 11.22 17.78 6.42
CA GLU A 93 11.84 16.46 6.39
C GLU A 93 12.90 16.27 5.27
N HIS A 94 12.87 17.09 4.21
CA HIS A 94 13.91 17.07 3.15
C HIS A 94 15.33 17.36 3.67
N ILE A 95 15.44 17.92 4.88
CA ILE A 95 16.70 18.29 5.53
C ILE A 95 17.44 17.03 6.06
N ILE A 96 16.75 15.90 6.28
CA ILE A 96 17.31 14.71 6.94
C ILE A 96 17.62 13.56 5.95
N LEU A 97 17.09 13.61 4.73
CA LEU A 97 17.28 12.55 3.73
C LEU A 97 18.67 12.60 3.09
N THR A 98 19.25 11.42 2.88
CA THR A 98 20.43 11.26 2.02
C THR A 98 20.10 11.61 0.56
N GLU A 99 21.13 11.83 -0.26
CA GLU A 99 20.93 12.20 -1.67
C GLU A 99 20.12 11.14 -2.46
N SER A 100 20.39 9.86 -2.20
CA SER A 100 19.67 8.74 -2.80
C SER A 100 18.21 8.68 -2.35
N GLU A 101 17.94 8.87 -1.06
CA GLU A 101 16.58 8.92 -0.51
C GLU A 101 15.81 10.14 -1.03
N ARG A 102 16.48 11.29 -1.18
CA ARG A 102 15.89 12.50 -1.76
C ARG A 102 15.52 12.27 -3.21
N ALA A 103 16.40 11.65 -4.00
CA ALA A 103 16.09 11.29 -5.38
C ALA A 103 14.90 10.33 -5.46
N LEU A 104 14.84 9.33 -4.56
CA LEU A 104 13.73 8.39 -4.50
C LEU A 104 12.43 9.06 -4.08
N SER A 105 12.47 9.98 -3.11
CA SER A 105 11.28 10.68 -2.58
C SER A 105 10.53 11.48 -3.65
N LYS A 106 11.22 11.95 -4.69
CA LYS A 106 10.61 12.67 -5.82
C LYS A 106 9.59 11.81 -6.57
N ASN A 107 9.75 10.48 -6.52
CA ASN A 107 8.84 9.53 -7.16
C ASN A 107 7.62 9.18 -6.28
N PHE A 108 7.49 9.77 -5.10
CA PHE A 108 6.40 9.47 -4.18
C PHE A 108 5.62 10.72 -3.80
N LYS A 109 4.30 10.60 -3.92
CA LYS A 109 3.36 11.55 -3.34
C LYS A 109 2.95 11.05 -1.96
N ARG A 110 3.28 11.81 -0.91
CA ARG A 110 2.71 11.63 0.42
C ARG A 110 1.26 12.10 0.45
N VAL A 111 0.38 11.24 0.94
CA VAL A 111 -1.01 11.51 1.28
C VAL A 111 -1.21 11.21 2.76
N VAL A 112 -1.97 12.03 3.48
CA VAL A 112 -2.23 11.82 4.92
C VAL A 112 -3.70 11.51 5.13
N THR A 113 -3.99 10.44 5.86
CA THR A 113 -5.34 10.05 6.30
C THR A 113 -5.45 10.05 7.82
N ILE A 114 -6.67 9.91 8.35
CA ILE A 114 -6.93 9.84 9.79
C ILE A 114 -7.23 8.39 10.16
N GLY A 115 -6.36 7.78 10.96
CA GLY A 115 -6.51 6.45 11.49
C GLY A 115 -7.25 6.42 12.83
N LYS A 116 -7.21 5.26 13.51
CA LYS A 116 -7.84 5.08 14.83
C LYS A 116 -7.31 6.09 15.85
N GLY A 117 -8.23 6.64 16.65
CA GLY A 117 -7.90 7.64 17.67
C GLY A 117 -7.45 8.98 17.11
N SER A 118 -7.96 9.35 15.92
CA SER A 118 -7.66 10.62 15.25
C SER A 118 -6.18 10.83 14.90
N LYS A 119 -5.40 9.76 14.81
CA LYS A 119 -3.97 9.84 14.48
C LYS A 119 -3.76 9.99 12.99
N ALA A 120 -2.94 10.95 12.58
CA ALA A 120 -2.53 11.11 11.19
C ALA A 120 -1.70 9.92 10.73
N VAL A 121 -2.07 9.31 9.60
CA VAL A 121 -1.38 8.18 8.98
C VAL A 121 -0.88 8.63 7.61
N PRO A 122 0.44 8.81 7.42
CA PRO A 122 1.00 9.09 6.11
C PRO A 122 1.06 7.81 5.26
N ILE A 123 0.72 7.96 3.98
CA ILE A 123 0.76 6.93 2.94
C ILE A 123 1.53 7.51 1.77
N LEU A 124 2.53 6.78 1.31
CA LEU A 124 3.33 7.08 0.13
C LEU A 124 2.69 6.39 -1.07
N ILE A 125 2.38 7.17 -2.08
CA ILE A 125 1.83 6.71 -3.34
C ILE A 125 2.87 6.95 -4.41
N PHE A 126 3.21 5.91 -5.16
CA PHE A 126 4.20 6.02 -6.22
C PHE A 126 3.62 6.82 -7.39
N SER A 127 4.29 7.93 -7.75
CA SER A 127 3.93 8.83 -8.85
C SER A 127 4.95 8.82 -9.99
N GLY A 128 6.04 8.05 -9.84
CA GLY A 128 7.20 8.09 -10.74
C GLY A 128 7.11 7.29 -12.04
N CYS A 129 5.92 6.99 -12.56
CA CYS A 129 5.80 6.26 -13.83
C CYS A 129 4.71 6.86 -14.73
N ASP A 130 5.14 7.66 -15.70
CA ASP A 130 4.29 8.22 -16.77
C ASP A 130 3.54 7.16 -17.60
N LYS A 131 3.90 5.87 -17.47
CA LYS A 131 3.28 4.74 -18.18
C LYS A 131 2.23 3.97 -17.37
N LEU A 132 2.18 4.16 -16.06
CA LEU A 132 1.12 3.63 -15.18
C LEU A 132 0.39 4.83 -14.58
N LYS A 133 -0.22 5.65 -15.45
CA LYS A 133 -1.28 6.59 -15.06
C LYS A 133 -2.54 5.79 -14.76
N ILE A 134 -2.48 5.03 -13.67
CA ILE A 134 -3.68 4.69 -12.93
C ILE A 134 -3.78 5.86 -11.96
N PHE A 135 -4.62 6.83 -12.31
CA PHE A 135 -4.76 8.21 -11.78
C PHE A 135 -3.94 9.28 -12.52
#